data_AF-A0A3A8HYV4-F1
#
_entry.id   AF-A0A3A8HYV4-F1
#
_cell.length_a   1.000
_cell.length_b   1.000
_cell.length_c   1.000
_cell.angle_alpha   90.00
_cell.angle_beta   90.00
_cell.angle_gamma   90.00
#
_symmetry.space_group_name_H-M   'P 1'
#
loop_
_entity.id
_entity.type
_entity.pdbx_description
1 polymer ?
#
loop_
_entity_poly.entity_id
_entity_poly.type
_entity_poly.pdbx_seq_one_letter_code
_entity_poly.pdbx_strand_id
1 'polypeptide(L)'
;MSDPSTRCPRCGAPRAAGPECPACGVIYLRAEVRAATRQAEERDAAKRDAVLHEAEDQRLALSEALEAHAVPTFVPLLVAAQPEQDPRLEGITFHTEETSGEGLLEARLRLCVLPAALLVAYLTVRSSGFGGVLRIVLTMPLHELGHAVTAWLCGFSATPFLWVTSVSEERSTLIPLAMAGLQAALVYQGWKRRQWTWMGVGAVLLLAQAVGTLGLDRMQGQALVTFGGDAGMMVLGTALMATFYVPPEHSLRRHALRWGFVAIGAAAFMDGFEQWWAALSHVERIPFGSIDGVGLSDPSKLVQTYGWNISHLIRRYVAVGITCLVALGLLYLGALWRVRGLLRRGTSTAG
;
A
#
# COMPACT_ATOMS: atom_id res chain seq x y z
N MET A 1 -46.99 -40.25 17.10
CA MET A 1 -46.89 -40.95 15.80
C MET A 1 -48.09 -40.51 14.98
N SER A 2 -47.89 -39.95 13.80
CA SER A 2 -49.01 -39.51 12.95
C SER A 2 -49.85 -40.72 12.52
N ASP A 3 -51.17 -40.58 12.50
CA ASP A 3 -52.05 -41.66 12.03
C ASP A 3 -51.70 -42.04 10.58
N PRO A 4 -51.63 -43.35 10.26
CA PRO A 4 -51.35 -43.80 8.91
C PRO A 4 -52.42 -43.26 7.96
N SER A 5 -52.00 -42.57 6.90
CA SER A 5 -52.91 -42.06 5.87
C SER A 5 -53.81 -43.18 5.34
N THR A 6 -55.12 -42.93 5.29
CA THR A 6 -56.12 -43.87 4.75
C THR A 6 -56.03 -44.02 3.23
N ARG A 7 -55.23 -43.18 2.57
CA ARG A 7 -55.03 -43.17 1.11
C ARG A 7 -53.54 -43.17 0.75
N CYS A 8 -53.24 -43.71 -0.42
CA CYS A 8 -51.89 -43.69 -0.98
C CYS A 8 -51.45 -42.25 -1.30
N PRO A 9 -50.29 -41.80 -0.81
CA PRO A 9 -49.82 -40.43 -1.04
C PRO A 9 -49.42 -40.14 -2.49
N ARG A 10 -49.27 -41.17 -3.33
CA ARG A 10 -48.89 -41.00 -4.75
C ARG A 10 -50.08 -40.96 -5.69
N CYS A 11 -51.06 -41.85 -5.53
CA CYS A 11 -52.19 -41.98 -6.47
C CYS A 11 -53.56 -41.78 -5.82
N GLY A 12 -53.65 -41.57 -4.51
CA GLY A 12 -54.91 -41.34 -3.80
C GLY A 12 -55.78 -42.59 -3.57
N ALA A 13 -55.40 -43.77 -4.08
CA ALA A 13 -56.13 -45.02 -3.87
C ALA A 13 -56.21 -45.40 -2.37
N PRO A 14 -57.29 -46.07 -1.92
CA PRO A 14 -57.41 -46.51 -0.53
C PRO A 14 -56.22 -47.40 -0.12
N ARG A 15 -55.73 -47.24 1.11
CA ARG A 15 -54.56 -47.98 1.60
C ARG A 15 -54.93 -49.45 1.82
N ALA A 16 -54.15 -50.35 1.20
CA ALA A 16 -54.25 -51.79 1.43
C ALA A 16 -53.37 -52.22 2.61
N ALA A 17 -53.61 -53.41 3.17
CA ALA A 17 -52.85 -53.94 4.31
C ALA A 17 -51.38 -54.30 3.99
N GLY A 18 -50.98 -54.28 2.71
CA GLY A 18 -49.62 -54.58 2.27
C GLY A 18 -48.62 -53.42 2.43
N PRO A 19 -47.30 -53.71 2.33
CA PRO A 19 -46.24 -52.70 2.43
C PRO A 19 -46.21 -51.73 1.23
N GLU A 20 -46.83 -52.11 0.11
CA GLU A 20 -46.89 -51.36 -1.13
C GLU A 20 -48.34 -51.14 -1.61
N CYS A 21 -48.53 -50.06 -2.38
CA CYS A 21 -49.82 -49.75 -2.96
C CYS A 21 -50.08 -50.62 -4.20
N PRO A 22 -51.17 -51.42 -4.25
CA PRO A 22 -51.46 -52.30 -5.38
C PRO A 22 -51.76 -51.53 -6.68
N ALA A 23 -52.17 -50.27 -6.59
CA ALA A 23 -52.50 -49.45 -7.76
C ALA A 23 -51.27 -48.81 -8.44
N CYS A 24 -50.19 -48.54 -7.70
CA CYS A 24 -49.05 -47.78 -8.23
C CYS A 24 -47.66 -48.25 -7.78
N GLY A 25 -47.57 -49.33 -7.00
CA GLY A 25 -46.33 -49.93 -6.54
C GLY A 25 -45.51 -49.09 -5.56
N VAL A 26 -46.06 -48.01 -4.98
CA VAL A 26 -45.31 -47.20 -4.01
C VAL A 26 -45.27 -47.88 -2.66
N ILE A 27 -44.08 -48.00 -2.07
CA ILE A 27 -43.91 -48.48 -0.69
C ILE A 27 -44.36 -47.38 0.26
N TYR A 28 -45.39 -47.65 1.08
CA TYR A 28 -46.03 -46.64 1.92
C TYR A 28 -45.04 -45.97 2.87
N LEU A 29 -44.18 -46.76 3.53
CA LEU A 29 -43.17 -46.28 4.47
C LEU A 29 -42.20 -45.28 3.80
N ARG A 30 -41.73 -45.58 2.58
CA ARG A 30 -40.80 -44.72 1.85
C ARG A 30 -41.46 -43.42 1.40
N ALA A 31 -42.75 -43.47 1.06
CA ALA A 31 -43.51 -42.29 0.69
C ALA A 31 -43.81 -41.40 1.91
N GLU A 32 -44.13 -41.99 3.06
CA GLU A 32 -44.35 -41.28 4.33
C GLU A 32 -43.07 -40.60 4.81
N VAL A 33 -41.92 -41.28 4.76
CA VAL A 33 -40.62 -40.68 5.11
C VAL A 33 -40.31 -39.48 4.21
N ARG A 34 -40.50 -39.61 2.89
CA ARG A 34 -40.30 -38.49 1.95
C ARG A 34 -41.24 -37.32 2.21
N ALA A 35 -42.50 -37.59 2.54
CA ALA A 35 -43.47 -36.55 2.87
C ALA A 35 -43.07 -35.82 4.17
N ALA A 36 -42.63 -36.57 5.18
CA ALA A 36 -42.14 -36.01 6.44
C ALA A 36 -40.87 -35.16 6.24
N THR A 37 -39.92 -35.60 5.41
CA THR A 37 -38.73 -34.82 5.06
C THR A 37 -39.08 -33.51 4.37
N ARG A 38 -39.98 -33.53 3.38
CA ARG A 38 -40.43 -32.29 2.71
C ARG A 38 -41.11 -31.32 3.68
N GLN A 39 -41.97 -31.82 4.55
CA GLN A 39 -42.61 -30.98 5.57
C GLN A 39 -41.59 -30.39 6.57
N ALA A 40 -40.54 -31.14 6.92
CA ALA A 40 -39.46 -30.61 7.76
C ALA A 40 -38.67 -29.51 7.03
N GLU A 41 -38.30 -29.74 5.77
CA GLU A 41 -37.60 -28.76 4.92
C GLU A 41 -38.42 -27.48 4.72
N GLU A 42 -39.72 -27.59 4.49
CA GLU A 42 -40.65 -26.45 4.36
C GLU A 42 -40.75 -25.65 5.68
N ARG A 43 -40.81 -26.34 6.83
CA ARG A 43 -40.80 -25.67 8.14
C ARG A 43 -39.48 -24.96 8.41
N ASP A 44 -38.35 -25.57 8.04
CA ASP A 44 -37.05 -24.96 8.23
C ASP A 44 -36.81 -23.79 7.26
N ALA A 45 -37.33 -23.87 6.05
CA ALA A 45 -37.36 -22.74 5.11
C ALA A 45 -38.18 -21.58 5.67
N ALA A 46 -39.40 -21.84 6.14
CA ALA A 46 -40.25 -20.81 6.75
C ALA A 46 -39.60 -20.16 7.98
N LYS A 47 -38.88 -20.93 8.81
CA LYS A 47 -38.11 -20.37 9.94
C LYS A 47 -36.97 -19.46 9.48
N ARG A 48 -36.22 -19.83 8.43
CA ARG A 48 -35.14 -19.00 7.89
C ARG A 48 -35.67 -17.69 7.31
N ASP A 49 -36.78 -17.76 6.57
CA ASP A 49 -37.41 -16.58 5.98
C ASP A 49 -37.94 -15.63 7.08
N ALA A 50 -38.51 -16.16 8.16
CA ALA A 50 -38.93 -15.37 9.31
C ALA A 50 -37.76 -14.63 10.00
N VAL A 51 -36.61 -15.31 10.18
CA VAL A 51 -35.40 -14.68 10.76
C VAL A 51 -34.84 -13.58 9.85
N LEU A 52 -34.88 -13.78 8.52
CA LEU A 52 -34.44 -12.76 7.56
C LEU A 52 -35.33 -11.51 7.62
N HIS A 53 -36.65 -11.69 7.66
CA HIS A 53 -37.59 -10.58 7.80
C HIS A 53 -37.41 -9.82 9.12
N GLU A 54 -37.21 -10.53 10.24
CA GLU A 54 -36.93 -9.88 11.53
C GLU A 54 -35.64 -9.05 11.49
N ALA A 55 -34.59 -9.54 10.82
CA ALA A 55 -33.33 -8.82 10.68
C ALA A 55 -33.46 -7.58 9.76
N GLU A 56 -34.29 -7.65 8.71
CA GLU A 56 -34.60 -6.51 7.86
C GLU A 56 -35.39 -5.44 8.62
N ASP A 57 -36.40 -5.84 9.39
CA ASP A 57 -37.18 -4.95 10.25
C ASP A 57 -36.30 -4.26 11.29
N GLN A 58 -35.37 -4.98 11.93
CA GLN A 58 -34.39 -4.41 12.86
C GLN A 58 -33.46 -3.38 12.17
N ARG A 59 -33.03 -3.63 10.93
CA ARG A 59 -32.21 -2.66 10.17
C ARG A 59 -32.99 -1.40 9.82
N LEU A 60 -34.26 -1.54 9.42
CA LEU A 60 -35.13 -0.41 9.13
C LEU A 60 -35.39 0.43 10.39
N ALA A 61 -35.71 -0.22 11.51
CA ALA A 61 -35.91 0.45 12.79
C ALA A 61 -34.64 1.18 13.27
N LEU A 62 -33.45 0.60 13.07
CA LEU A 62 -32.19 1.27 13.38
C LEU A 62 -31.95 2.49 12.48
N SER A 63 -32.26 2.40 11.18
CA SER A 63 -32.15 3.52 10.24
C SER A 63 -33.07 4.66 10.64
N GLU A 64 -34.32 4.36 10.95
CA GLU A 64 -35.31 5.35 11.42
C GLU A 64 -34.88 5.98 12.74
N ALA A 65 -34.34 5.20 13.69
CA ALA A 65 -33.81 5.72 14.94
C ALA A 65 -32.60 6.65 14.72
N LEU A 66 -31.70 6.32 13.78
CA LEU A 66 -30.55 7.17 13.43
C LEU A 66 -30.98 8.47 12.75
N GLU A 67 -32.00 8.43 11.89
CA GLU A 67 -32.57 9.62 11.25
C GLU A 67 -33.29 10.51 12.28
N ALA A 68 -34.06 9.91 13.20
CA ALA A 68 -34.74 10.63 14.27
C ALA A 68 -33.75 11.28 15.27
N HIS A 69 -32.57 10.67 15.48
CA HIS A 69 -31.50 11.17 16.35
C HIS A 69 -30.39 11.89 15.58
N ALA A 70 -30.62 12.26 14.31
CA ALA A 70 -29.76 13.18 13.59
C ALA A 70 -29.87 14.59 14.22
N VAL A 71 -29.19 14.76 15.36
CA VAL A 71 -28.91 16.05 15.99
C VAL A 71 -28.34 16.98 14.90
N PRO A 72 -28.73 18.27 14.86
CA PRO A 72 -28.16 19.22 13.92
C PRO A 72 -26.64 19.11 13.95
N THR A 73 -26.09 18.87 12.76
CA THR A 73 -24.69 18.58 12.49
C THR A 73 -23.82 19.50 13.33
N PHE A 74 -23.10 18.94 14.31
CA PHE A 74 -21.97 19.62 14.91
C PHE A 74 -20.95 19.76 13.80
N VAL A 75 -21.02 20.88 13.06
CA VAL A 75 -19.99 21.27 12.11
C VAL A 75 -18.71 21.34 12.92
N PRO A 76 -17.71 20.48 12.66
CA PRO A 76 -16.44 20.57 13.37
C PRO A 76 -15.95 22.01 13.24
N LEU A 77 -15.51 22.63 14.33
CA LEU A 77 -14.99 24.00 14.32
C LEU A 77 -13.91 24.21 13.24
N LEU A 78 -13.24 23.14 12.80
CA LEU A 78 -12.28 23.14 11.69
C LEU A 78 -12.92 23.39 10.31
N VAL A 79 -14.17 22.95 10.08
CA VAL A 79 -14.93 23.18 8.84
C VAL A 79 -15.55 24.57 8.86
N ALA A 80 -15.99 25.06 10.03
CA ALA A 80 -16.45 26.44 10.21
C ALA A 80 -15.30 27.47 10.10
N ALA A 81 -14.05 27.05 10.34
CA ALA A 81 -12.85 27.85 10.18
C ALA A 81 -12.20 27.72 8.80
N GLN A 82 -12.77 26.95 7.86
CA GLN A 82 -12.38 27.11 6.46
C GLN A 82 -12.85 28.50 6.03
N PRO A 83 -11.94 29.42 5.66
CA PRO A 83 -12.35 30.70 5.13
C PRO A 83 -13.25 30.43 3.92
N GLU A 84 -14.42 31.06 3.94
CA GLU A 84 -15.32 31.15 2.80
C GLU A 84 -14.47 31.52 1.59
N GLN A 85 -14.46 30.66 0.57
CA GLN A 85 -13.65 30.88 -0.62
C GLN A 85 -14.09 32.19 -1.24
N ASP A 86 -13.29 33.25 -1.05
CA ASP A 86 -13.54 34.55 -1.62
C ASP A 86 -13.45 34.44 -3.15
N PRO A 87 -14.57 34.59 -3.89
CA PRO A 87 -14.55 34.52 -5.35
C PRO A 87 -13.70 35.64 -5.98
N ARG A 88 -13.23 36.63 -5.21
CA ARG A 88 -12.28 37.65 -5.67
C ARG A 88 -10.82 37.22 -5.58
N LEU A 89 -10.49 36.22 -4.75
CA LEU A 89 -9.16 35.57 -4.74
C LEU A 89 -9.04 34.47 -5.81
N GLU A 90 -10.14 34.10 -6.45
CA GLU A 90 -10.17 33.35 -7.71
C GLU A 90 -9.59 34.16 -8.90
N GLY A 91 -9.26 35.44 -8.70
CA GLY A 91 -8.65 36.32 -9.71
C GLY A 91 -7.17 36.10 -10.02
N ILE A 92 -6.49 35.13 -9.39
CA ILE A 92 -5.19 34.59 -9.88
C ILE A 92 -5.39 33.16 -10.39
N THR A 93 -6.58 32.86 -10.95
CA THR A 93 -6.68 31.78 -11.93
C THR A 93 -5.94 32.24 -13.18
N PHE A 94 -4.75 31.69 -13.41
CA PHE A 94 -4.20 31.63 -14.75
C PHE A 94 -5.31 31.06 -15.65
N HIS A 95 -5.78 31.87 -16.59
CA HIS A 95 -6.82 31.47 -17.54
C HIS A 95 -6.43 30.14 -18.17
N THR A 96 -7.19 29.09 -17.84
CA THR A 96 -7.11 27.78 -18.48
C THR A 96 -7.79 27.86 -19.84
N GLU A 97 -7.20 28.63 -20.76
CA GLU A 97 -7.47 28.45 -22.19
C GLU A 97 -6.72 27.20 -22.68
N GLU A 98 -7.50 26.14 -22.83
CA GLU A 98 -7.34 24.96 -23.71
C GLU A 98 -6.31 25.05 -24.87
N THR A 99 -5.63 24.00 -25.38
CA THR A 99 -5.74 22.53 -25.18
C THR A 99 -4.61 21.70 -25.87
N SER A 100 -3.50 22.27 -26.35
CA SER A 100 -2.42 21.42 -26.96
C SER A 100 -1.01 21.64 -26.38
N GLY A 101 -0.67 22.89 -26.03
CA GLY A 101 0.66 23.26 -25.54
C GLY A 101 1.01 22.68 -24.17
N GLU A 102 0.08 22.73 -23.20
CA GLU A 102 0.31 22.21 -21.85
C GLU A 102 0.46 20.68 -21.83
N GLY A 103 -0.32 19.97 -22.64
CA GLY A 103 -0.22 18.52 -22.79
C GLY A 103 1.13 18.10 -23.38
N LEU A 104 1.65 18.87 -24.34
CA LEU A 104 2.96 18.64 -24.93
C LEU A 104 4.11 18.99 -23.96
N LEU A 105 3.99 20.10 -23.24
CA LEU A 105 4.96 20.49 -22.22
C LEU A 105 5.05 19.41 -21.13
N GLU A 106 3.93 18.96 -20.57
CA GLU A 106 3.91 17.88 -19.58
C GLU A 106 4.49 16.58 -20.14
N ALA A 107 4.21 16.25 -21.41
CA ALA A 107 4.81 15.09 -22.06
C ALA A 107 6.35 15.20 -22.20
N ARG A 108 6.86 16.40 -22.53
CA ARG A 108 8.31 16.68 -22.56
C ARG A 108 8.92 16.62 -21.15
N LEU A 109 8.23 17.14 -20.14
CA LEU A 109 8.69 17.05 -18.75
C LEU A 109 8.78 15.59 -18.29
N ARG A 110 7.80 14.74 -18.62
CA ARG A 110 7.85 13.30 -18.32
C ARG A 110 9.01 12.58 -18.98
N LEU A 111 9.48 13.07 -20.13
CA LEU A 111 10.67 12.56 -20.81
C LEU A 111 11.95 12.99 -20.09
N CYS A 112 12.07 14.27 -19.72
CA CYS A 112 13.35 14.83 -19.31
C CYS A 112 13.58 14.85 -17.79
N VAL A 113 12.54 15.02 -16.98
CA VAL A 113 12.69 15.34 -15.55
C VAL A 113 13.40 14.24 -14.80
N LEU A 114 12.99 12.98 -14.98
CA LEU A 114 13.59 11.88 -14.22
C LEU A 114 15.04 11.62 -14.62
N PRO A 115 15.40 11.45 -15.92
CA PRO A 115 16.80 11.31 -16.32
C PRO A 115 17.66 12.50 -15.90
N ALA A 116 17.16 13.73 -16.06
CA ALA A 116 17.88 14.93 -15.66
C ALA A 116 18.10 14.98 -14.14
N ALA A 117 17.07 14.68 -13.33
CA ALA A 117 17.19 14.66 -11.88
C ALA A 117 18.21 13.63 -11.39
N LEU A 118 18.19 12.41 -11.94
CA LEU A 118 19.18 11.38 -11.61
C LEU A 118 20.59 11.77 -12.05
N LEU A 119 20.76 12.37 -13.23
CA LEU A 119 22.06 12.85 -13.70
C LEU A 119 22.60 13.97 -12.80
N VAL A 120 21.77 14.96 -12.47
CA VAL A 120 22.15 16.06 -11.57
C VAL A 120 22.51 15.51 -10.20
N ALA A 121 21.70 14.61 -9.64
CA ALA A 121 21.99 13.96 -8.36
C ALA A 121 23.32 13.20 -8.41
N TYR A 122 23.59 12.45 -9.48
CA TYR A 122 24.84 11.71 -9.68
C TYR A 122 26.07 12.63 -9.68
N LEU A 123 26.00 13.73 -10.43
CA LEU A 123 27.08 14.72 -10.47
C LEU A 123 27.27 15.40 -9.12
N THR A 124 26.18 15.65 -8.39
CA THR A 124 26.20 16.35 -7.09
C THR A 124 26.82 15.48 -6.01
N VAL A 125 26.41 14.21 -5.92
CA VAL A 125 26.93 13.24 -4.94
C VAL A 125 28.43 13.02 -5.11
N ARG A 126 28.93 13.02 -6.36
CA ARG A 126 30.36 12.87 -6.64
C ARG A 126 31.20 14.13 -6.37
N SER A 127 30.57 15.27 -6.09
CA SER A 127 31.28 16.50 -5.78
C SER A 127 31.70 16.52 -4.31
N SER A 128 32.99 16.74 -4.05
CA SER A 128 33.59 16.67 -2.71
C SER A 128 33.05 17.69 -1.69
N GLY A 129 32.39 18.76 -2.13
CA GLY A 129 31.73 19.73 -1.26
C GLY A 129 30.21 19.57 -1.20
N PHE A 130 29.56 19.51 -2.36
CA PHE A 130 28.11 19.44 -2.42
C PHE A 130 27.55 18.11 -1.94
N GLY A 131 28.28 16.99 -2.11
CA GLY A 131 27.84 15.67 -1.66
C GLY A 131 27.62 15.62 -0.14
N GLY A 132 28.53 16.21 0.64
CA GLY A 132 28.40 16.25 2.10
C GLY A 132 27.18 17.05 2.58
N VAL A 133 26.95 18.23 1.98
CA VAL A 133 25.78 19.07 2.30
C VAL A 133 24.49 18.37 1.90
N LEU A 134 24.46 17.78 0.70
CA LEU A 134 23.33 17.01 0.20
C LEU A 134 22.98 15.87 1.17
N ARG A 135 24.01 15.16 1.64
CA ARG A 135 23.85 14.06 2.58
C ARG A 135 23.21 14.51 3.88
N ILE A 136 23.77 15.55 4.51
CA ILE A 136 23.28 16.06 5.80
C ILE A 136 21.85 16.57 5.73
N VAL A 137 21.47 17.26 4.65
CA VAL A 137 20.20 18.02 4.59
C VAL A 137 19.07 17.21 3.95
N LEU A 138 19.35 16.46 2.88
CA LEU A 138 18.31 15.79 2.09
C LEU A 138 18.28 14.28 2.30
N THR A 139 19.43 13.62 2.42
CA THR A 139 19.48 12.16 2.35
C THR A 139 19.49 11.51 3.73
N MET A 140 20.17 12.09 4.73
CA MET A 140 20.19 11.59 6.11
C MET A 140 18.78 11.46 6.71
N PRO A 141 17.86 12.44 6.60
CA PRO A 141 16.50 12.25 7.12
C PRO A 141 15.78 11.04 6.49
N LEU A 142 16.07 10.72 5.23
CA LEU A 142 15.50 9.57 4.53
C LEU A 142 16.22 8.26 4.87
N HIS A 143 17.50 8.31 5.18
CA HIS A 143 18.26 7.21 5.78
C HIS A 143 17.68 6.81 7.13
N GLU A 144 17.47 7.80 8.00
CA GLU A 144 16.87 7.59 9.32
C GLU A 144 15.41 7.11 9.23
N LEU A 145 14.63 7.69 8.31
CA LEU A 145 13.30 7.18 8.01
C LEU A 145 13.34 5.74 7.49
N GLY A 146 14.39 5.35 6.76
CA GLY A 146 14.64 3.99 6.30
C GLY A 146 14.80 3.00 7.46
N HIS A 147 15.59 3.35 8.48
CA HIS A 147 15.68 2.59 9.73
C HIS A 147 14.31 2.46 10.39
N ALA A 148 13.60 3.58 10.56
CA ALA A 148 12.31 3.60 11.26
C ALA A 148 11.23 2.76 10.56
N VAL A 149 11.09 2.91 9.23
CA VAL A 149 10.13 2.12 8.44
C VAL A 149 10.44 0.64 8.54
N THR A 150 11.72 0.27 8.45
CA THR A 150 12.15 -1.13 8.57
C THR A 150 11.89 -1.68 9.98
N ALA A 151 12.12 -0.85 11.01
CA ALA A 151 11.85 -1.19 12.40
C ALA A 151 10.37 -1.45 12.64
N TRP A 152 9.50 -0.57 12.15
CA TRP A 152 8.05 -0.74 12.29
C TRP A 152 7.55 -2.01 11.60
N LEU A 153 8.07 -2.33 10.41
CA LEU A 153 7.74 -3.58 9.70
C LEU A 153 8.25 -4.85 10.42
N CYS A 154 9.34 -4.73 11.18
CA CYS A 154 9.89 -5.81 12.00
C CYS A 154 9.34 -5.85 13.44
N GLY A 155 8.41 -4.95 13.78
CA GLY A 155 7.76 -4.89 15.10
C GLY A 155 8.58 -4.18 16.19
N PHE A 156 9.60 -3.41 15.84
CA PHE A 156 10.35 -2.58 16.79
C PHE A 156 9.74 -1.17 16.84
N SER A 157 9.72 -0.58 18.05
CA SER A 157 9.41 0.84 18.19
C SER A 157 10.58 1.66 17.68
N ALA A 158 10.31 2.65 16.83
CA ALA A 158 11.33 3.54 16.31
C ALA A 158 10.79 4.96 16.12
N THR A 159 11.64 5.94 16.39
CA THR A 159 11.36 7.36 16.18
C THR A 159 12.46 7.96 15.30
N PRO A 160 12.15 8.34 14.05
CA PRO A 160 13.12 8.99 13.18
C PRO A 160 13.32 10.45 13.58
N PHE A 161 14.56 10.85 13.80
CA PHE A 161 14.97 12.26 13.86
C PHE A 161 15.77 12.62 12.59
N LEU A 162 16.24 13.87 12.48
CA LEU A 162 16.92 14.34 11.27
C LEU A 162 18.26 13.64 10.97
N TRP A 163 18.97 13.14 12.00
CA TRP A 163 20.30 12.53 11.87
C TRP A 163 20.49 11.23 12.64
N VAL A 164 19.46 10.79 13.38
CA VAL A 164 19.53 9.57 14.18
C VAL A 164 18.14 8.98 14.33
N THR A 165 18.05 7.66 14.36
CA THR A 165 16.83 6.92 14.66
C THR A 165 16.98 6.24 16.00
N SER A 166 16.11 6.59 16.95
CA SER A 166 16.02 5.84 18.19
C SER A 166 15.18 4.59 17.94
N VAL A 167 15.79 3.41 18.09
CA VAL A 167 15.13 2.11 17.90
C VAL A 167 15.17 1.35 19.22
N SER A 168 14.03 0.83 19.64
CA SER A 168 13.93 -0.05 20.82
C SER A 168 14.68 -1.35 20.59
N GLU A 169 15.41 -1.80 21.61
CA GLU A 169 16.08 -3.09 21.56
C GLU A 169 15.08 -4.26 21.54
N GLU A 170 13.95 -4.10 22.24
CA GLU A 170 12.88 -5.10 22.33
C GLU A 170 11.78 -4.85 21.30
N ARG A 171 11.12 -5.94 20.87
CA ARG A 171 9.93 -5.86 20.02
C ARG A 171 8.73 -5.35 20.82
N SER A 172 7.92 -4.51 20.19
CA SER A 172 6.63 -4.08 20.70
C SER A 172 5.53 -4.93 20.08
N THR A 173 4.51 -5.30 20.85
CA THR A 173 3.30 -5.93 20.32
C THR A 173 2.34 -4.91 19.70
N LEU A 174 2.37 -3.66 20.19
CA LEU A 174 1.47 -2.59 19.75
C LEU A 174 1.82 -2.08 18.35
N ILE A 175 3.11 -1.85 18.07
CA ILE A 175 3.58 -1.33 16.79
C ILE A 175 3.17 -2.18 15.58
N PRO A 176 3.46 -3.51 15.53
CA PRO A 176 3.06 -4.32 14.39
C PRO A 176 1.53 -4.43 14.30
N LEU A 177 0.78 -4.44 15.41
CA LEU A 177 -0.67 -4.44 15.36
C LEU A 177 -1.23 -3.14 14.73
N ALA A 178 -0.70 -1.99 15.15
CA ALA A 178 -1.08 -0.69 14.59
C ALA A 178 -0.73 -0.61 13.09
N MET A 179 0.48 -1.03 12.71
CA MET A 179 0.92 -1.06 11.32
C MET A 179 0.07 -2.01 10.46
N ALA A 180 -0.24 -3.20 10.97
CA ALA A 180 -1.13 -4.15 10.30
C ALA A 180 -2.53 -3.57 10.12
N GLY A 181 -3.07 -2.88 11.12
CA GLY A 181 -4.34 -2.18 11.05
C GLY A 181 -4.36 -1.11 9.95
N LEU A 182 -3.32 -0.26 9.87
CA LEU A 182 -3.18 0.78 8.84
C LEU A 182 -3.08 0.18 7.43
N GLN A 183 -2.28 -0.88 7.27
CA GLN A 183 -2.11 -1.54 5.97
C GLN A 183 -3.38 -2.31 5.57
N ALA A 184 -4.06 -2.97 6.50
CA ALA A 184 -5.35 -3.62 6.25
C ALA A 184 -6.42 -2.59 5.86
N ALA A 185 -6.42 -1.42 6.50
CA ALA A 185 -7.29 -0.31 6.11
C ALA A 185 -6.98 0.17 4.68
N LEU A 186 -5.71 0.23 4.27
CA LEU A 186 -5.31 0.56 2.91
C LEU A 186 -5.82 -0.48 1.90
N VAL A 187 -5.68 -1.78 2.20
CA VAL A 187 -6.21 -2.88 1.37
C VAL A 187 -7.73 -2.77 1.25
N TYR A 188 -8.42 -2.57 2.37
CA TYR A 188 -9.87 -2.44 2.41
C TYR A 188 -10.37 -1.22 1.62
N GLN A 189 -9.71 -0.06 1.77
CA GLN A 189 -10.03 1.13 0.98
C GLN A 189 -9.76 0.91 -0.51
N GLY A 190 -8.65 0.26 -0.87
CA GLY A 190 -8.34 -0.11 -2.24
C GLY A 190 -9.41 -1.00 -2.86
N TRP A 191 -9.86 -2.02 -2.12
CA TRP A 191 -10.96 -2.89 -2.53
C TRP A 191 -12.28 -2.12 -2.71
N LYS A 192 -12.69 -1.32 -1.71
CA LYS A 192 -13.93 -0.53 -1.74
C LYS A 192 -13.96 0.47 -2.90
N ARG A 193 -12.82 1.10 -3.22
CA ARG A 193 -12.67 2.06 -4.32
C ARG A 193 -12.33 1.42 -5.66
N ARG A 194 -12.24 0.08 -5.73
CA ARG A 194 -11.78 -0.68 -6.91
C ARG A 194 -10.42 -0.23 -7.45
N GLN A 195 -9.57 0.31 -6.57
CA GLN A 195 -8.21 0.74 -6.85
C GLN A 195 -7.24 -0.42 -6.58
N TRP A 196 -7.08 -1.30 -7.56
CA TRP A 196 -6.29 -2.53 -7.44
C TRP A 196 -4.82 -2.29 -7.04
N THR A 197 -4.26 -1.14 -7.41
CA THR A 197 -2.89 -0.75 -7.03
C THR A 197 -2.75 -0.58 -5.52
N TRP A 198 -3.71 0.06 -4.85
CA TRP A 198 -3.70 0.25 -3.40
C TRP A 198 -3.84 -1.09 -2.67
N MET A 199 -4.70 -1.96 -3.20
CA MET A 199 -4.87 -3.31 -2.68
C MET A 199 -3.57 -4.12 -2.80
N GLY A 200 -2.91 -4.07 -3.96
CA GLY A 200 -1.63 -4.75 -4.19
C GLY A 200 -0.51 -4.23 -3.28
N VAL A 201 -0.35 -2.90 -3.17
CA VAL A 201 0.65 -2.28 -2.29
C VAL A 201 0.40 -2.66 -0.83
N GLY A 202 -0.85 -2.54 -0.35
CA GLY A 202 -1.18 -2.91 1.02
C GLY A 202 -0.96 -4.39 1.32
N ALA A 203 -1.26 -5.29 0.38
CA ALA A 203 -1.02 -6.72 0.52
C ALA A 203 0.48 -7.06 0.58
N VAL A 204 1.30 -6.42 -0.28
CA VAL A 204 2.76 -6.60 -0.25
C VAL A 204 3.34 -6.08 1.06
N LEU A 205 2.88 -4.94 1.56
CA LEU A 205 3.32 -4.39 2.86
C LEU A 205 2.92 -5.30 4.02
N LEU A 206 1.71 -5.85 4.03
CA LEU A 206 1.27 -6.82 5.04
C LEU A 206 2.12 -8.08 5.02
N LEU A 207 2.45 -8.60 3.83
CA LEU A 207 3.32 -9.75 3.69
C LEU A 207 4.74 -9.43 4.20
N ALA A 208 5.30 -8.28 3.80
CA ALA A 208 6.61 -7.84 4.26
C ALA A 208 6.65 -7.70 5.78
N GLN A 209 5.59 -7.13 6.38
CA GLN A 209 5.47 -7.02 7.83
C GLN A 209 5.33 -8.39 8.51
N ALA A 210 4.52 -9.30 7.96
CA ALA A 210 4.35 -10.64 8.51
C ALA A 210 5.70 -11.39 8.51
N VAL A 211 6.45 -11.30 7.41
CA VAL A 211 7.81 -11.86 7.33
C VAL A 211 8.74 -11.19 8.34
N GLY A 212 8.76 -9.86 8.40
CA GLY A 212 9.64 -9.11 9.31
C GLY A 212 9.35 -9.34 10.79
N THR A 213 8.08 -9.45 11.17
CA THR A 213 7.64 -9.56 12.56
C THR A 213 7.60 -11.02 13.04
N LEU A 214 7.12 -11.95 12.20
CA LEU A 214 6.91 -13.36 12.59
C LEU A 214 7.98 -14.30 12.04
N GLY A 215 8.58 -13.98 10.89
CA GLY A 215 9.53 -14.85 10.20
C GLY A 215 10.99 -14.64 10.59
N LEU A 216 11.34 -13.49 11.17
CA LEU A 216 12.71 -13.16 11.58
C LEU A 216 12.86 -13.28 13.10
N ASP A 217 14.02 -13.74 13.55
CA ASP A 217 14.41 -13.60 14.95
C ASP A 217 14.75 -12.13 15.29
N ARG A 218 14.93 -11.84 16.58
CA ARG A 218 15.20 -10.48 17.06
C ARG A 218 16.49 -9.89 16.46
N MET A 219 17.57 -10.66 16.42
CA MET A 219 18.86 -10.21 15.91
C MET A 219 18.81 -9.95 14.40
N GLN A 220 18.18 -10.84 13.64
CA GLN A 220 17.93 -10.70 12.21
C GLN A 220 17.07 -9.46 11.92
N GLY A 221 16.04 -9.22 12.75
CA GLY A 221 15.22 -8.02 12.67
C GLY A 221 16.05 -6.76 12.88
N GLN A 222 16.88 -6.69 13.92
CA GLN A 222 17.76 -5.54 14.16
C GLN A 222 18.80 -5.36 13.04
N ALA A 223 19.39 -6.44 12.54
CA ALA A 223 20.29 -6.40 11.39
C ALA A 223 19.57 -5.85 10.14
N LEU A 224 18.32 -6.25 9.92
CA LEU A 224 17.52 -5.72 8.82
C LEU A 224 17.20 -4.23 9.02
N VAL A 225 16.94 -3.79 10.26
CA VAL A 225 16.78 -2.36 10.59
C VAL A 225 18.03 -1.58 10.24
N THR A 226 19.22 -2.04 10.65
CA THR A 226 20.50 -1.42 10.30
C THR A 226 20.71 -1.40 8.78
N PHE A 227 20.40 -2.49 8.09
CA PHE A 227 20.43 -2.52 6.62
C PHE A 227 19.46 -1.51 5.99
N GLY A 228 18.32 -1.32 6.63
CA GLY A 228 17.21 -0.45 6.23
C GLY A 228 17.54 1.04 6.15
N GLY A 229 18.67 1.51 6.68
CA GLY A 229 19.10 2.90 6.49
C GLY A 229 19.35 3.21 5.01
N ASP A 230 20.48 2.71 4.49
CA ASP A 230 20.89 2.89 3.09
C ASP A 230 19.91 2.22 2.11
N ALA A 231 19.31 1.08 2.48
CA ALA A 231 18.34 0.40 1.60
C ALA A 231 17.01 1.16 1.56
N GLY A 232 16.57 1.66 2.72
CA GLY A 232 15.33 2.42 2.86
C GLY A 232 15.41 3.76 2.14
N MET A 233 16.53 4.50 2.23
CA MET A 233 16.67 5.75 1.47
C MET A 233 16.58 5.53 -0.05
N MET A 234 17.10 4.41 -0.57
CA MET A 234 16.96 4.07 -2.00
C MET A 234 15.51 3.77 -2.37
N VAL A 235 14.81 2.96 -1.58
CA VAL A 235 13.40 2.59 -1.82
C VAL A 235 12.48 3.81 -1.66
N LEU A 236 12.63 4.58 -0.59
CA LEU A 236 11.85 5.79 -0.32
C LEU A 236 12.15 6.88 -1.35
N GLY A 237 13.41 7.07 -1.72
CA GLY A 237 13.80 8.00 -2.77
C GLY A 237 13.16 7.65 -4.11
N THR A 238 13.09 6.36 -4.43
CA THR A 238 12.38 5.85 -5.61
C THR A 238 10.88 6.13 -5.55
N ALA A 239 10.25 5.90 -4.40
CA ALA A 239 8.84 6.20 -4.18
C ALA A 239 8.54 7.71 -4.33
N LEU A 240 9.41 8.57 -3.81
CA LEU A 240 9.32 10.03 -3.96
C LEU A 240 9.42 10.44 -5.43
N MET A 241 10.38 9.90 -6.19
CA MET A 241 10.48 10.18 -7.63
C MET A 241 9.25 9.67 -8.40
N ALA A 242 8.68 8.53 -8.01
CA ALA A 242 7.48 7.98 -8.64
C ALA A 242 6.26 8.90 -8.49
N THR A 243 6.22 9.76 -7.46
CA THR A 243 5.14 10.76 -7.30
C THR A 243 5.04 11.76 -8.44
N PHE A 244 6.07 11.91 -9.27
CA PHE A 244 6.01 12.75 -10.47
C PHE A 244 4.93 12.29 -11.46
N TYR A 245 4.63 10.99 -11.49
CA TYR A 245 3.69 10.37 -12.43
C TYR A 245 2.24 10.31 -11.93
N VAL A 246 1.92 11.00 -10.83
CA VAL A 246 0.54 11.06 -10.32
C VAL A 246 -0.42 11.76 -11.30
N PRO A 247 -1.71 11.40 -11.29
CA PRO A 247 -2.72 12.04 -12.14
C PRO A 247 -2.83 13.56 -11.96
N PRO A 248 -3.30 14.30 -12.98
CA PRO A 248 -3.45 15.76 -12.93
C PRO A 248 -4.23 16.27 -11.71
N GLU A 249 -5.27 15.53 -11.34
CA GLU A 249 -6.19 15.89 -10.27
C GLU A 249 -5.58 15.73 -8.87
N HIS A 250 -4.43 15.06 -8.75
CA HIS A 250 -3.83 14.79 -7.45
C HIS A 250 -3.22 16.06 -6.84
N SER A 251 -3.41 16.27 -5.54
CA SER A 251 -2.93 17.46 -4.80
C SER A 251 -1.42 17.69 -4.95
N LEU A 252 -0.63 16.60 -4.96
CA LEU A 252 0.82 16.60 -5.19
C LEU A 252 1.24 17.28 -6.50
N ARG A 253 0.41 17.18 -7.55
CA ARG A 253 0.66 17.86 -8.81
C ARG A 253 0.16 19.29 -8.78
N ARG A 254 -1.07 19.50 -8.28
CA ARG A 254 -1.71 20.83 -8.21
C ARG A 254 -0.87 21.85 -7.44
N HIS A 255 -0.23 21.44 -6.34
CA HIS A 255 0.57 22.32 -5.49
C HIS A 255 2.08 22.21 -5.74
N ALA A 256 2.51 21.69 -6.89
CA ALA A 256 3.92 21.59 -7.29
C ALA A 256 4.85 20.76 -6.36
N LEU A 257 4.33 20.09 -5.33
CA LEU A 257 5.12 19.28 -4.37
C LEU A 257 5.96 18.18 -5.03
N ARG A 258 5.51 17.66 -6.18
CA ARG A 258 6.25 16.66 -6.97
C ARG A 258 7.68 17.08 -7.32
N TRP A 259 7.95 18.39 -7.45
CA TRP A 259 9.29 18.88 -7.79
C TRP A 259 10.28 18.71 -6.65
N GLY A 260 9.86 19.06 -5.43
CA GLY A 260 10.65 18.81 -4.22
C GLY A 260 10.90 17.32 -4.01
N PHE A 261 9.86 16.49 -4.19
CA PHE A 261 9.98 15.03 -4.04
C PHE A 261 10.90 14.39 -5.08
N VAL A 262 10.87 14.84 -6.33
CA VAL A 262 11.83 14.36 -7.34
C VAL A 262 13.26 14.74 -6.97
N ALA A 263 13.50 15.98 -6.55
CA ALA A 263 14.84 16.43 -6.17
C ALA A 263 15.39 15.66 -4.96
N ILE A 264 14.61 15.60 -3.88
CA ILE A 264 14.96 14.88 -2.65
C ILE A 264 15.11 13.38 -2.94
N GLY A 265 14.18 12.79 -3.70
CA GLY A 265 14.18 11.37 -4.01
C GLY A 265 15.34 10.96 -4.90
N ALA A 266 15.70 11.77 -5.90
CA ALA A 266 16.87 11.52 -6.75
C ALA A 266 18.17 11.65 -5.96
N ALA A 267 18.28 12.65 -5.09
CA ALA A 267 19.43 12.84 -4.20
C ALA A 267 19.61 11.63 -3.27
N ALA A 268 18.56 11.23 -2.54
CA ALA A 268 18.62 10.11 -1.61
C ALA A 268 18.89 8.77 -2.31
N PHE A 269 18.22 8.52 -3.44
CA PHE A 269 18.49 7.32 -4.22
C PHE A 269 19.95 7.25 -4.69
N MET A 270 20.46 8.35 -5.25
CA MET A 270 21.78 8.35 -5.85
C MET A 270 22.92 8.37 -4.82
N ASP A 271 22.71 8.99 -3.66
CA ASP A 271 23.67 8.97 -2.54
C ASP A 271 23.91 7.53 -2.06
N GLY A 272 22.83 6.79 -1.78
CA GLY A 272 22.93 5.37 -1.42
C GLY A 272 23.47 4.52 -2.58
N PHE A 273 22.92 4.69 -3.79
CA PHE A 273 23.27 3.83 -4.92
C PHE A 273 24.71 4.01 -5.40
N GLU A 274 25.22 5.24 -5.54
CA GLU A 274 26.59 5.49 -5.99
C GLU A 274 27.62 4.93 -5.01
N GLN A 275 27.39 5.12 -3.70
CA GLN A 275 28.27 4.60 -2.65
C GLN A 275 28.44 3.07 -2.78
N TRP A 276 27.33 2.34 -2.86
CA TRP A 276 27.35 0.87 -2.93
C TRP A 276 27.74 0.34 -4.31
N TRP A 277 27.45 1.06 -5.39
CA TRP A 277 27.91 0.72 -6.72
C TRP A 277 29.43 0.87 -6.84
N ALA A 278 29.99 1.97 -6.35
CA ALA A 278 31.44 2.20 -6.33
C ALA A 278 32.16 1.14 -5.46
N ALA A 279 31.52 0.65 -4.40
CA ALA A 279 32.06 -0.40 -3.55
C ALA A 279 32.30 -1.74 -4.28
N LEU A 280 31.70 -1.97 -5.45
CA LEU A 280 31.97 -3.17 -6.27
C LEU A 280 33.43 -3.23 -6.75
N SER A 281 34.04 -2.07 -7.03
CA SER A 281 35.44 -1.97 -7.46
C SER A 281 36.37 -1.37 -6.41
N HIS A 282 35.81 -0.65 -5.42
CA HIS A 282 36.54 0.11 -4.41
C HIS A 282 35.93 -0.13 -3.02
N VAL A 283 36.31 -1.23 -2.35
CA VAL A 283 35.76 -1.60 -1.04
C VAL A 283 35.99 -0.51 0.02
N GLU A 284 37.05 0.29 -0.13
CA GLU A 284 37.37 1.46 0.68
C GLU A 284 36.32 2.58 0.65
N ARG A 285 35.39 2.56 -0.31
CA ARG A 285 34.26 3.49 -0.37
C ARG A 285 33.20 3.23 0.70
N ILE A 286 33.18 2.04 1.29
CA ILE A 286 32.20 1.71 2.33
C ILE A 286 32.56 2.52 3.59
N PRO A 287 31.62 3.29 4.17
CA PRO A 287 31.89 4.15 5.32
C PRO A 287 31.96 3.32 6.61
N PHE A 288 33.00 2.50 6.75
CA PHE A 288 33.31 1.79 7.99
C PHE A 288 33.86 2.76 9.05
N GLY A 289 33.70 2.38 10.32
CA GLY A 289 34.16 3.15 11.47
C GLY A 289 33.05 3.47 12.48
N SER A 290 33.38 4.38 13.40
CA SER A 290 32.47 4.91 14.42
C SER A 290 32.07 6.35 14.11
N ILE A 291 30.85 6.70 14.47
CA ILE A 291 30.27 8.03 14.42
C ILE A 291 30.16 8.54 15.85
N ASP A 292 30.73 9.72 16.11
CA ASP A 292 30.70 10.34 17.44
C ASP A 292 29.26 10.51 17.93
N GLY A 293 29.00 10.04 19.16
CA GLY A 293 27.67 10.11 19.78
C GLY A 293 26.65 9.07 19.33
N VAL A 294 26.94 8.25 18.30
CA VAL A 294 26.02 7.21 17.78
C VAL A 294 26.61 5.80 17.88
N GLY A 295 27.94 5.67 17.87
CA GLY A 295 28.65 4.40 17.94
C GLY A 295 29.06 3.90 16.55
N LEU A 296 29.00 2.58 16.30
CA LEU A 296 29.39 2.03 15.00
C LEU A 296 28.46 2.50 13.88
N SER A 297 29.05 2.84 12.73
CA SER A 297 28.31 3.05 11.46
C SER A 297 27.55 1.79 11.05
N ASP A 298 26.50 1.95 10.23
CA ASP A 298 25.65 0.82 9.83
C ASP A 298 26.41 -0.31 9.13
N PRO A 299 27.32 -0.06 8.15
CA PRO A 299 28.12 -1.12 7.57
C PRO A 299 29.00 -1.82 8.59
N SER A 300 29.54 -1.08 9.57
CA SER A 300 30.36 -1.65 10.64
C SER A 300 29.54 -2.52 11.58
N LYS A 301 28.32 -2.10 11.96
CA LYS A 301 27.40 -2.92 12.77
C LYS A 301 27.03 -4.21 12.04
N LEU A 302 26.69 -4.13 10.75
CA LEU A 302 26.35 -5.30 9.93
C LEU A 302 27.47 -6.34 9.89
N VAL A 303 28.71 -5.90 9.72
CA VAL A 303 29.86 -6.81 9.63
C VAL A 303 30.32 -7.27 11.02
N GLN A 304 30.54 -6.34 11.95
CA GLN A 304 31.20 -6.63 13.22
C GLN A 304 30.25 -7.21 14.27
N THR A 305 29.00 -6.72 14.32
CA THR A 305 28.01 -7.19 15.31
C THR A 305 27.20 -8.35 14.77
N TYR A 306 26.72 -8.26 13.52
CA TYR A 306 25.83 -9.26 12.92
C TYR A 306 26.56 -10.30 12.05
N GLY A 307 27.87 -10.16 11.86
CA GLY A 307 28.70 -11.14 11.15
C GLY A 307 28.42 -11.21 9.64
N TRP A 308 27.84 -10.18 9.03
CA TRP A 308 27.55 -10.20 7.59
C TRP A 308 28.83 -10.16 6.77
N ASN A 309 28.86 -10.96 5.71
CA ASN A 309 29.97 -10.93 4.75
C ASN A 309 29.91 -9.66 3.89
N ILE A 310 31.02 -8.94 3.79
CA ILE A 310 31.15 -7.67 3.03
C ILE A 310 30.71 -7.85 1.57
N SER A 311 31.10 -8.94 0.91
CA SER A 311 30.72 -9.19 -0.48
C SER A 311 29.20 -9.39 -0.65
N HIS A 312 28.55 -10.04 0.32
CA HIS A 312 27.09 -10.17 0.32
C HIS A 312 26.40 -8.85 0.62
N LEU A 313 26.96 -8.04 1.52
CA LEU A 313 26.45 -6.72 1.86
C LEU A 313 26.39 -5.82 0.62
N ILE A 314 27.51 -5.69 -0.10
CA ILE A 314 27.58 -4.87 -1.33
C ILE A 314 26.57 -5.38 -2.36
N ARG A 315 26.56 -6.70 -2.64
CA ARG A 315 25.62 -7.29 -3.62
C ARG A 315 24.16 -7.04 -3.26
N ARG A 316 23.79 -7.08 -1.97
CA ARG A 316 22.42 -6.83 -1.52
C ARG A 316 22.00 -5.39 -1.74
N TYR A 317 22.83 -4.40 -1.36
CA TYR A 317 22.51 -2.99 -1.61
C TYR A 317 22.44 -2.66 -3.10
N VAL A 318 23.40 -3.16 -3.89
CA VAL A 318 23.37 -3.00 -5.35
C VAL A 318 22.11 -3.63 -5.94
N ALA A 319 21.71 -4.82 -5.49
CA ALA A 319 20.48 -5.46 -5.95
C ALA A 319 19.22 -4.63 -5.62
N VAL A 320 19.15 -4.02 -4.43
CA VAL A 320 18.07 -3.08 -4.06
C VAL A 320 18.05 -1.89 -5.01
N GLY A 321 19.21 -1.27 -5.25
CA GLY A 321 19.33 -0.14 -6.17
C GLY A 321 18.93 -0.47 -7.61
N ILE A 322 19.39 -1.60 -8.15
CA ILE A 322 18.99 -2.08 -9.48
C ILE A 322 17.48 -2.34 -9.54
N THR A 323 16.92 -2.99 -8.51
CA THR A 323 15.47 -3.27 -8.46
C THR A 323 14.66 -1.97 -8.46
N CYS A 324 15.10 -0.96 -7.72
CA CYS A 324 14.52 0.37 -7.73
C CYS A 324 14.60 1.04 -9.11
N LEU A 325 15.75 0.98 -9.78
CA LEU A 325 15.90 1.50 -11.15
C LEU A 325 15.01 0.79 -12.16
N VAL A 326 14.87 -0.54 -12.05
CA VAL A 326 13.97 -1.32 -12.90
C VAL A 326 12.53 -0.89 -12.67
N ALA A 327 12.08 -0.80 -11.42
CA ALA A 327 10.73 -0.36 -11.09
C ALA A 327 10.44 1.05 -11.63
N LEU A 328 11.38 1.98 -11.42
CA LEU A 328 11.27 3.35 -11.90
C LEU A 328 11.32 3.44 -13.43
N GLY A 329 12.15 2.61 -14.07
CA GLY A 329 12.25 2.48 -15.52
C GLY A 329 10.95 1.97 -16.13
N LEU A 330 10.31 0.96 -15.53
CA LEU A 330 8.99 0.48 -15.96
C LEU A 330 7.92 1.56 -15.82
N LEU A 331 7.92 2.33 -14.73
CA LEU A 331 7.01 3.47 -14.55
C LEU A 331 7.24 4.55 -15.60
N TYR A 332 8.49 4.92 -15.85
CA TYR A 332 8.89 5.89 -16.87
C TYR A 332 8.46 5.44 -18.27
N LEU A 333 8.76 4.20 -18.66
CA LEU A 333 8.36 3.65 -19.96
C LEU A 333 6.84 3.59 -20.11
N GLY A 334 6.11 3.18 -19.05
CA GLY A 334 4.65 3.19 -19.03
C GLY A 334 4.08 4.60 -19.18
N ALA A 335 4.67 5.60 -18.53
CA ALA A 335 4.28 6.99 -18.65
C ALA A 335 4.54 7.54 -20.06
N LEU A 336 5.70 7.23 -20.66
CA LEU A 336 6.03 7.61 -22.03
C LEU A 336 5.11 6.96 -23.06
N TRP A 337 4.78 5.68 -22.87
CA TRP A 337 3.88 4.97 -23.76
C TRP A 337 2.50 5.64 -23.83
N ARG A 338 1.98 6.11 -22.67
CA ARG A 338 0.71 6.86 -22.59
C ARG A 338 0.73 8.20 -23.33
N VAL A 339 1.87 8.88 -23.40
CA VAL A 339 2.00 10.21 -24.06
C VAL A 339 2.61 10.16 -25.46
N ARG A 340 2.98 8.98 -25.96
CA ARG A 340 3.66 8.78 -27.25
C ARG A 340 2.93 9.43 -28.43
N GLY A 341 1.60 9.35 -28.45
CA GLY A 341 0.78 9.95 -29.51
C GLY A 341 0.88 11.47 -29.56
N LEU A 342 0.94 12.13 -28.39
CA LEU A 342 1.09 13.57 -28.27
C LEU A 342 2.50 14.02 -28.70
N LEU A 343 3.53 13.30 -28.26
CA LEU A 343 4.92 13.61 -28.63
C LEU A 343 5.17 13.52 -30.14
N ARG A 344 4.61 12.51 -30.83
CA ARG A 344 4.75 12.34 -32.29
C ARG A 344 4.05 13.43 -33.11
N ARG A 345 2.93 13.96 -32.61
CA ARG A 345 2.19 15.02 -33.30
C ARG A 345 2.94 16.36 -33.21
N GLY A 346 3.49 16.69 -32.04
CA GLY A 346 4.20 17.96 -31.86
C GLY A 346 5.56 18.06 -32.56
N THR A 347 6.18 16.95 -32.96
CA THR A 347 7.37 16.97 -33.83
C THR A 347 7.02 17.22 -35.30
N SER A 348 5.78 16.89 -35.71
CA SER A 348 5.35 17.04 -37.11
C SER A 348 4.86 18.47 -37.43
N THR A 349 4.53 19.27 -36.43
CA THR A 349 4.09 20.67 -36.57
C THR A 349 5.23 21.69 -36.46
N ALA A 350 6.47 21.23 -36.26
CA ALA A 350 7.64 22.08 -36.04
C ALA A 350 8.67 22.06 -37.20
N GLY A 351 8.33 21.43 -38.33
CA GLY A 351 9.10 21.43 -39.58
C GLY A 351 8.33 22.12 -40.68
#